data_AF-A0A945Z3B8-F1
#
_entry.id   AF-A0A945Z3B8-F1
#
_cell.length_a   1.000
_cell.length_b   1.000
_cell.length_c   1.000
_cell.angle_alpha   90.00
_cell.angle_beta   90.00
_cell.angle_gamma   90.00
#
_symmetry.space_group_name_H-M   'P 1'
#
loop_
_entity.id
_entity.type
_entity.pdbx_description
1 polymer ?
#
loop_
_entity_poly.entity_id
_entity_poly.type
_entity_poly.pdbx_seq_one_letter_code
_entity_poly.pdbx_strand_id
1 'polypeptide(L)'
;MSRLEITLSMILTLSVLINIGIGLYTRLLIINLVSVSEELSDLQIMAKGFSSHLKSVYELETFYGDDTLKRLLDHAISFDEQMKTFEYIINLTEEDQETDDDYTDESEDQAQAQTE
;
A
#
# COMPACT_ATOMS: atom_id res chain seq x y z
N MET A 1 23.38 32.94 41.82
CA MET A 1 23.10 32.59 40.41
C MET A 1 22.77 33.87 39.67
N SER A 2 23.51 34.18 38.62
CA SER A 2 23.24 35.36 37.81
C SER A 2 21.90 35.18 37.08
N ARG A 3 21.17 36.28 36.82
CA ARG A 3 19.87 36.22 36.13
C ARG A 3 19.97 35.53 34.76
N LEU A 4 21.14 35.62 34.11
CA LEU A 4 21.45 34.99 32.83
C LEU A 4 21.56 33.46 32.92
N GLU A 5 22.18 32.93 33.98
CA GLU A 5 22.27 31.47 34.22
C GLU A 5 20.88 30.84 34.36
N ILE A 6 19.98 31.52 35.08
CA ILE A 6 18.61 31.02 35.33
C ILE A 6 17.81 31.00 34.01
N THR A 7 17.88 32.06 33.21
CA THR A 7 17.16 32.10 31.92
C THR A 7 17.70 31.08 30.93
N LEU A 8 19.01 30.85 30.91
CA LEU A 8 19.63 29.89 30.00
C LEU A 8 19.32 28.44 30.41
N SER A 9 19.31 28.16 31.72
CA SER A 9 18.91 26.85 32.24
C SER A 9 17.43 26.55 31.93
N MET A 10 16.54 27.54 32.09
CA MET A 10 15.11 27.39 31.79
C MET A 10 14.86 27.07 30.31
N ILE A 11 15.53 27.76 29.38
CA ILE A 11 15.33 27.48 27.95
C ILE A 11 15.96 26.15 27.51
N LEU A 12 17.09 25.77 28.11
CA LEU A 12 17.73 24.47 27.86
C LEU A 12 16.84 23.32 28.31
N THR A 13 16.30 23.40 29.53
CA THR A 13 15.39 22.37 30.07
C THR A 13 14.12 22.25 29.24
N LEU A 14 13.53 23.36 28.82
CA LEU A 14 12.38 23.35 27.91
C LEU A 14 12.73 22.70 26.56
N SER A 15 13.88 23.03 25.98
CA SER A 15 14.35 22.41 24.72
C SER A 15 14.51 20.90 24.86
N VAL A 16 15.13 20.43 25.95
CA VAL A 16 15.30 18.98 26.20
C VAL A 16 13.96 18.28 26.31
N LEU A 17 12.99 18.86 27.03
CA LEU A 17 11.64 18.31 27.14
C LEU A 17 10.94 18.21 25.78
N ILE A 18 11.05 19.24 24.95
CA ILE A 18 10.47 19.23 23.60
C ILE A 18 11.11 18.13 22.75
N ASN A 19 12.44 18.00 22.77
CA ASN A 19 13.14 16.97 22.00
C ASN A 19 12.75 15.55 22.43
N ILE A 20 12.61 15.31 23.75
CA ILE A 20 12.12 14.04 24.27
C ILE A 20 10.68 13.78 23.80
N GLY A 21 9.82 14.80 23.88
CA GLY A 21 8.44 14.73 23.40
C GLY A 21 8.35 14.36 21.92
N ILE A 22 9.17 15.00 21.08
CA ILE A 22 9.27 14.71 19.64
C ILE A 22 9.73 13.26 19.44
N GLY A 23 10.75 12.80 20.16
CA GLY A 23 11.25 11.43 20.04
C GLY A 23 10.19 10.37 20.36
N LEU A 24 9.39 10.59 21.42
CA LEU A 24 8.28 9.69 21.77
C LEU A 24 7.15 9.73 20.74
N TYR A 25 6.80 10.93 20.27
CA TYR A 25 5.74 11.11 19.28
C TYR A 25 6.09 10.47 17.93
N THR A 26 7.33 10.67 17.46
CA THR A 26 7.82 10.02 16.23
C THR A 26 7.79 8.50 16.34
N ARG A 27 8.19 7.93 17.48
CA ARG A 27 8.08 6.48 17.71
C ARG A 27 6.63 6.00 17.61
N LEU A 28 5.68 6.73 18.19
CA LEU A 28 4.26 6.38 18.10
C LEU A 28 3.75 6.45 16.66
N LEU A 29 4.16 7.47 15.89
CA LEU A 29 3.79 7.61 14.49
C LEU A 29 4.32 6.46 13.63
N ILE A 30 5.57 6.04 13.84
CA ILE A 30 6.16 4.93 13.09
C ILE A 30 5.38 3.64 13.33
N ILE A 31 5.03 3.34 14.59
CA ILE A 31 4.25 2.13 14.92
C ILE A 31 2.87 2.17 14.24
N ASN A 32 2.19 3.31 14.26
CA ASN A 32 0.90 3.45 13.59
C ASN A 32 1.03 3.32 12.07
N LEU A 33 2.08 3.89 11.47
CA LEU A 33 2.33 3.80 10.03
C LEU A 33 2.56 2.33 9.61
N VAL A 34 3.32 1.59 10.41
CA VAL A 34 3.56 0.15 10.21
C VAL A 34 2.24 -0.63 10.22
N SER A 35 1.40 -0.40 11.23
CA SER A 35 0.09 -1.06 11.34
C SER A 35 -0.83 -0.74 10.16
N VAL A 36 -0.89 0.52 9.72
CA VAL A 36 -1.70 0.92 8.57
C VAL A 36 -1.19 0.28 7.29
N SER A 37 0.13 0.15 7.13
CA SER A 37 0.73 -0.47 5.97
C SER A 37 0.41 -1.98 5.88
N GLU A 38 0.41 -2.69 7.01
CA GLU A 38 0.02 -4.11 7.07
C GLU A 38 -1.45 -4.29 6.66
N GLU A 39 -2.35 -3.45 7.19
CA GLU A 39 -3.77 -3.45 6.80
C GLU A 39 -3.97 -3.12 5.30
N LEU A 40 -3.12 -2.26 4.73
CA LEU A 40 -3.14 -1.96 3.30
C LEU A 40 -2.64 -3.13 2.45
N SER A 41 -1.66 -3.91 2.91
CA SER A 41 -1.20 -5.13 2.25
C SER A 41 -2.34 -6.16 2.18
N ASP A 42 -3.02 -6.41 3.31
CA ASP A 42 -4.21 -7.28 3.36
C ASP A 42 -5.32 -6.82 2.40
N LEU A 43 -5.55 -5.50 2.34
CA LEU A 43 -6.53 -4.92 1.41
C LEU A 43 -6.15 -5.13 -0.05
N GLN A 44 -4.85 -5.02 -0.39
CA GLN A 44 -4.35 -5.29 -1.74
C GLN A 44 -4.57 -6.76 -2.14
N ILE A 45 -4.25 -7.70 -1.25
CA ILE A 45 -4.49 -9.14 -1.48
C ILE A 45 -5.98 -9.40 -1.70
N MET A 46 -6.85 -8.79 -0.89
CA MET A 46 -8.30 -8.92 -1.04
C MET A 46 -8.81 -8.32 -2.35
N ALA A 47 -8.29 -7.16 -2.77
CA ALA A 47 -8.64 -6.51 -4.02
C ALA A 47 -8.24 -7.35 -5.25
N LYS A 48 -7.02 -7.91 -5.26
CA LYS A 48 -6.56 -8.87 -6.27
C LYS A 48 -7.47 -10.09 -6.33
N GLY A 49 -7.78 -10.68 -5.17
CA GLY A 49 -8.67 -11.82 -5.06
C GLY A 49 -10.08 -11.54 -5.60
N PHE A 50 -10.63 -10.35 -5.31
CA PHE A 50 -11.91 -9.91 -5.85
C PHE A 50 -11.89 -9.79 -7.38
N SER A 51 -10.89 -9.13 -7.94
CA SER A 51 -10.73 -8.98 -9.40
C SER A 51 -10.58 -10.34 -10.09
N SER A 52 -9.74 -11.23 -9.55
CA SER A 52 -9.56 -12.59 -10.07
C SER A 52 -10.85 -13.41 -10.00
N HIS A 53 -11.60 -13.31 -8.89
CA HIS A 53 -12.86 -14.02 -8.76
C HIS A 53 -13.89 -13.49 -9.78
N LEU A 54 -13.97 -12.17 -9.93
CA LEU A 54 -14.88 -11.55 -10.87
C LEU A 54 -14.56 -11.92 -12.33
N LYS A 55 -13.27 -12.02 -12.67
CA LYS A 55 -12.80 -12.54 -13.97
C LYS A 55 -13.30 -13.96 -14.19
N SER A 56 -13.13 -14.85 -13.21
CA SER A 56 -13.60 -16.24 -13.30
C SER A 56 -15.12 -16.35 -13.48
N VAL A 57 -15.89 -15.43 -12.89
CA VAL A 57 -17.35 -15.37 -13.05
C VAL A 57 -17.75 -14.84 -14.43
N TYR A 58 -17.03 -13.85 -14.96
CA TYR A 58 -17.26 -13.32 -16.31
C TYR A 58 -16.95 -14.36 -17.41
N GLU A 59 -16.00 -15.25 -17.16
CA GLU A 59 -15.65 -16.36 -18.07
C GLU A 59 -16.69 -17.51 -18.07
N LEU A 60 -17.66 -17.50 -17.15
CA LEU A 60 -18.75 -18.49 -17.15
C LEU A 60 -19.73 -18.23 -18.30
N GLU A 61 -20.13 -19.30 -18.97
CA GLU A 61 -21.00 -19.29 -20.15
C GLU A 61 -22.34 -18.55 -19.92
N THR A 62 -22.85 -18.53 -18.68
CA THR A 62 -24.09 -17.83 -18.29
C THR A 62 -23.96 -16.31 -18.27
N PHE A 63 -22.75 -15.79 -18.05
CA PHE A 63 -22.48 -14.36 -17.86
C PHE A 63 -21.57 -13.76 -18.94
N TYR A 64 -21.10 -14.60 -19.86
CA TYR A 64 -20.26 -14.22 -20.98
C TYR A 64 -21.02 -13.25 -21.92
N GLY A 65 -20.50 -12.03 -22.07
CA GLY A 65 -21.13 -10.97 -22.87
C GLY A 65 -22.08 -10.05 -22.09
N ASP A 66 -22.16 -10.17 -20.77
CA ASP A 66 -22.85 -9.17 -19.94
C ASP A 66 -22.01 -7.89 -19.82
N ASP A 67 -22.51 -6.80 -20.42
CA ASP A 67 -21.85 -5.49 -20.41
C ASP A 67 -21.71 -4.88 -19.00
N THR A 68 -22.59 -5.22 -18.07
CA THR A 68 -22.53 -4.72 -16.69
C THR A 68 -21.42 -5.41 -15.91
N LEU A 69 -21.32 -6.73 -16.04
CA LEU A 69 -20.29 -7.53 -15.41
C LEU A 69 -18.90 -7.21 -15.99
N LYS A 70 -18.82 -6.97 -17.29
CA LYS A 70 -17.60 -6.48 -17.95
C LYS A 70 -17.13 -5.14 -17.35
N ARG A 71 -18.03 -4.16 -17.25
CA ARG A 71 -17.70 -2.85 -16.65
C ARG A 71 -17.29 -2.96 -15.18
N LEU A 72 -17.89 -3.90 -14.44
CA LEU A 72 -17.52 -4.17 -13.05
C LEU A 72 -16.12 -4.80 -12.96
N LEU A 73 -15.78 -5.70 -13.88
CA LEU A 73 -14.44 -6.28 -13.99
C LEU A 73 -13.40 -5.21 -14.34
N ASP A 74 -13.68 -4.34 -15.30
CA ASP A 74 -12.81 -3.22 -15.65
C ASP A 74 -12.56 -2.29 -14.44
N HIS A 75 -13.61 -2.02 -13.64
CA HIS A 75 -13.48 -1.27 -12.39
C HIS A 75 -12.66 -2.01 -11.32
N ALA A 76 -12.81 -3.32 -11.19
CA ALA A 76 -12.06 -4.12 -10.23
C ALA A 76 -10.55 -4.14 -10.58
N ILE A 77 -10.21 -4.25 -11.86
CA ILE A 77 -8.83 -4.18 -12.36
C ILE A 77 -8.25 -2.78 -12.12
N SER A 78 -9.00 -1.72 -12.46
CA SER A 78 -8.56 -0.34 -12.21
C SER A 78 -8.38 -0.04 -10.72
N PHE A 79 -9.18 -0.65 -9.84
CA PHE A 79 -9.02 -0.52 -8.40
C PHE A 79 -7.76 -1.23 -7.89
N ASP A 80 -7.48 -2.44 -8.37
CA ASP A 80 -6.22 -3.15 -8.08
C ASP A 80 -5.00 -2.33 -8.49
N GLU A 81 -5.04 -1.75 -9.69
CA GLU A 81 -3.94 -0.93 -10.20
C GLU A 81 -3.72 0.35 -9.38
N GLN A 82 -4.80 0.98 -8.89
CA GLN A 82 -4.67 2.09 -7.93
C GLN A 82 -4.05 1.63 -6.62
N MET A 83 -4.32 0.41 -6.17
CA MET A 83 -3.74 -0.15 -4.95
C MET A 83 -2.21 -0.33 -5.05
N LYS A 84 -1.68 -0.60 -6.25
CA LYS A 84 -0.22 -0.64 -6.50
C LYS A 84 0.48 0.69 -6.19
N THR A 85 -0.24 1.82 -6.15
CA THR A 85 0.36 3.11 -5.73
C THR A 85 0.81 3.08 -4.27
N PHE A 86 0.22 2.22 -3.43
CA PHE A 86 0.59 2.04 -2.03
C PHE A 86 1.68 0.99 -1.82
N GLU A 87 2.11 0.30 -2.88
CA GLU A 87 3.15 -0.74 -2.84
C GLU A 87 4.44 -0.23 -2.20
N TYR A 88 4.82 1.03 -2.46
CA TYR A 88 5.99 1.63 -1.80
C TYR A 88 5.89 1.65 -0.27
N ILE A 89 4.71 1.95 0.28
CA ILE A 89 4.50 2.03 1.73
C ILE A 89 4.46 0.62 2.33
N ILE A 90 3.81 -0.31 1.61
CA ILE A 90 3.72 -1.73 1.93
C ILE A 90 5.13 -2.34 2.02
N ASN A 91 5.93 -2.19 0.97
CA ASN A 91 7.31 -2.72 0.90
C ASN A 91 8.26 -2.04 1.90
N LEU A 92 7.99 -0.81 2.33
CA LEU A 92 8.80 -0.12 3.36
C LEU A 92 8.61 -0.72 4.76
N THR A 93 7.48 -1.40 4.96
CA THR A 93 7.04 -1.90 6.25
C THR A 93 7.18 -3.41 6.35
N GLU A 94 7.04 -4.12 5.23
CA GLU A 94 7.33 -5.55 5.16
C GLU A 94 8.80 -5.81 5.49
N GLU A 95 9.02 -6.55 6.58
CA GLU A 95 10.32 -6.76 7.20
C GLU A 95 11.09 -7.81 6.39
N ASP A 96 11.74 -7.43 5.27
CA ASP A 96 12.59 -8.27 4.40
C ASP A 96 12.17 -9.76 4.40
N GLN A 97 10.88 -10.04 4.25
CA GLN A 97 10.47 -11.37 3.87
C GLN A 97 10.76 -11.41 2.38
N GLU A 98 11.75 -12.21 1.99
CA GLU A 98 11.99 -12.60 0.61
C GLU A 98 10.70 -13.28 0.08
N THR A 99 9.70 -12.48 -0.27
CA THR A 99 8.61 -12.89 -1.15
C THR A 99 9.22 -12.94 -2.53
N ASP A 100 9.70 -14.15 -2.84
CA ASP A 100 9.93 -14.67 -4.19
C ASP A 100 8.62 -14.58 -4.99
N ASP A 101 8.16 -13.37 -5.29
CA ASP A 101 7.13 -13.13 -6.29
C ASP A 101 7.83 -13.00 -7.65
N ASP A 102 8.49 -14.09 -8.07
CA ASP A 102 8.62 -14.44 -9.48
C ASP A 102 7.22 -14.80 -10.02
N TYR A 103 6.35 -13.79 -10.14
CA TYR A 103 5.24 -13.85 -11.07
C TYR A 103 5.71 -13.17 -12.35
N THR A 104 6.39 -13.99 -13.14
CA THR A 104 6.56 -13.81 -14.58
C THR A 104 5.25 -13.30 -15.17
N ASP A 105 5.23 -12.03 -15.59
CA ASP A 105 4.21 -11.46 -16.47
C ASP A 105 4.37 -12.08 -17.86
N GLU A 106 3.81 -13.28 -18.04
CA GLU A 106 3.72 -13.99 -19.32
C GLU A 106 2.35 -13.78 -19.96
N SER A 107 1.92 -12.52 -20.05
CA SER A 107 0.71 -12.14 -20.79
C SER A 107 0.93 -10.98 -21.77
N GLU A 108 2.03 -11.04 -22.53
CA GLU A 108 2.17 -10.30 -23.80
C GLU A 108 2.57 -11.24 -24.95
N ASP A 109 1.74 -12.24 -25.27
CA ASP A 109 1.75 -12.85 -26.61
C ASP A 109 0.38 -13.39 -27.01
N GLN A 110 -0.48 -12.50 -27.53
CA GLN A 110 -1.51 -12.84 -28.53
C GLN A 110 -2.25 -11.57 -29.02
N ALA A 111 -1.55 -10.73 -29.77
CA ALA A 111 -2.20 -9.91 -30.80
C ALA A 111 -1.15 -9.44 -31.81
N GLN A 112 -1.41 -9.75 -33.10
CA GLN A 112 -0.65 -9.39 -34.32
C GLN A 112 0.43 -10.43 -34.67
N ALA A 113 0.29 -11.31 -35.66
CA ALA A 113 -0.21 -11.08 -37.02
C ALA A 113 -0.82 -12.36 -37.63
N GLN A 114 -2.14 -12.35 -37.83
CA GLN A 114 -2.79 -13.00 -38.97
C GLN A 114 -3.25 -11.89 -39.91
N THR A 115 -2.33 -11.38 -40.72
CA THR A 115 -2.64 -10.69 -41.99
C THR A 115 -1.34 -10.63 -42.79
N GLU A 116 -1.11 -11.64 -43.62
CA GLU A 116 -0.88 -11.55 -45.08
C GLU A 116 -0.83 -12.95 -45.68
#